data_AF-A0A916MZ64-F1
#
_entry.id   AF-A0A916MZ64-F1
#
_cell.length_a   1.000
_cell.length_b   1.000
_cell.length_c   1.000
_cell.angle_alpha   90.00
_cell.angle_beta   90.00
_cell.angle_gamma   90.00
#
_symmetry.space_group_name_H-M   'P 1'
#
loop_
_entity.id
_entity.type
_entity.pdbx_description
1 polymer ?
#
loop_
_entity_poly.entity_id
_entity_poly.type
_entity_poly.pdbx_seq_one_letter_code
_entity_poly.pdbx_strand_id
1 'polypeptide(L)'
;MNRVRAMVVVCSLMTACVSTGVDVMPEQLDNFLPGFSTVEDVTGQLGAPTSRAALSNGTLILVYSFATSKPHPESFIPFIGPLFAGGEIRSSTVLFEFDQHGVLMSQRRTSSVGASGLTVLPP
;
A
#
# COMPACT_ATOMS: atom_id res chain seq x y z
N MET A 1 21.29 -2.29 38.12
CA MET A 1 21.40 -1.34 36.98
C MET A 1 21.56 -2.02 35.61
N ASN A 2 22.04 -3.27 35.54
CA ASN A 2 22.39 -3.93 34.27
C ASN A 2 21.17 -4.51 33.52
N ARG A 3 20.10 -4.89 34.24
CA ARG A 3 18.87 -5.46 33.65
C ARG A 3 18.00 -4.43 32.92
N VAL A 4 17.99 -3.19 33.39
CA VAL A 4 17.28 -2.09 32.74
C VAL A 4 17.93 -1.72 31.41
N ARG A 5 19.28 -1.75 31.35
CA ARG A 5 20.04 -1.54 30.11
C ARG A 5 19.79 -2.65 29.09
N ALA A 6 19.72 -3.90 29.53
CA ALA A 6 19.39 -5.04 28.66
C ALA A 6 17.98 -4.94 28.07
N MET A 7 17.00 -4.44 28.85
CA MET A 7 15.61 -4.30 28.40
C MET A 7 15.46 -3.20 27.34
N VAL A 8 16.20 -2.09 27.47
CA VAL A 8 16.19 -0.99 26.48
C VAL A 8 16.79 -1.44 25.14
N VAL A 9 17.85 -2.25 25.15
CA VAL A 9 18.52 -2.74 23.92
C VAL A 9 17.64 -3.73 23.14
N VAL A 10 16.86 -4.57 23.82
CA VAL A 10 15.97 -5.54 23.17
C VAL A 10 14.76 -4.86 22.50
N CYS A 11 14.22 -3.80 23.10
CA CYS A 11 13.09 -3.06 22.52
C CYS A 11 13.46 -2.30 21.23
N SER A 12 14.73 -1.92 21.04
CA SER A 12 15.20 -1.21 19.84
C SER A 12 15.31 -2.07 18.57
N LEU A 13 15.20 -3.40 18.65
CA LEU A 13 15.27 -4.28 17.47
C LEU A 13 13.93 -4.45 16.73
N MET A 14 12.84 -3.89 17.23
CA MET A 14 11.51 -3.94 16.59
C MET A 14 11.23 -2.72 15.68
N THR A 15 12.20 -2.25 14.90
CA THR A 15 11.93 -1.21 13.89
C THR A 15 11.28 -1.83 12.66
N ALA A 16 10.01 -1.48 12.51
CA ALA A 16 9.01 -2.03 11.62
C ALA A 16 9.29 -1.79 10.13
N CYS A 17 9.37 -2.88 9.36
CA CYS A 17 8.98 -2.85 7.95
C CYS A 17 7.46 -2.69 7.92
N VAL A 18 6.98 -1.46 7.77
CA VAL A 18 5.54 -1.19 7.70
C VAL A 18 5.09 -1.36 6.24
N SER A 19 4.35 -2.41 5.98
CA SER A 19 3.57 -2.58 4.77
C SER A 19 2.12 -2.70 5.19
N THR A 20 1.25 -1.90 4.59
CA THR A 20 -0.16 -1.82 4.96
C THR A 20 -1.05 -2.01 3.73
N GLY A 21 -2.09 -2.81 3.91
CA GLY A 21 -3.10 -3.06 2.89
C GLY A 21 -2.80 -4.20 1.93
N VAL A 22 -3.55 -4.25 0.83
CA VAL A 22 -3.52 -5.35 -0.15
C VAL A 22 -2.94 -4.83 -1.45
N ASP A 23 -1.78 -5.34 -1.87
CA ASP A 23 -1.20 -5.01 -3.17
C ASP A 23 -1.94 -5.78 -4.26
N VAL A 24 -2.71 -5.05 -5.07
CA VAL A 24 -3.40 -5.62 -6.24
C VAL A 24 -2.45 -5.51 -7.43
N MET A 25 -1.96 -6.66 -7.90
CA MET A 25 -1.08 -6.75 -9.06
C MET A 25 -1.84 -6.42 -10.36
N PRO A 26 -1.17 -5.84 -11.37
CA PRO A 26 -1.84 -5.47 -12.62
C PRO A 26 -2.39 -6.71 -13.35
N GLU A 27 -1.69 -7.83 -13.24
CA GLU A 27 -2.13 -9.11 -13.80
C GLU A 27 -3.40 -9.64 -13.12
N GLN A 28 -3.65 -9.25 -11.86
CA GLN A 28 -4.89 -9.60 -11.15
C GLN A 28 -6.07 -8.74 -11.63
N LEU A 29 -5.82 -7.46 -11.90
CA LEU A 29 -6.82 -6.52 -12.44
C LEU A 29 -7.36 -6.97 -13.81
N ASP A 30 -6.50 -7.53 -14.65
CA ASP A 30 -6.90 -8.01 -15.98
C ASP A 30 -7.85 -9.22 -15.94
N ASN A 31 -7.95 -9.93 -14.80
CA ASN A 31 -8.92 -11.00 -14.63
C ASN A 31 -10.33 -10.49 -14.35
N PHE A 32 -10.49 -9.21 -13.98
CA PHE A 32 -11.78 -8.62 -13.70
C PHE A 32 -12.31 -7.88 -14.93
N LEU A 33 -13.41 -8.39 -15.47
CA LEU A 33 -14.04 -7.89 -16.68
C LEU A 33 -15.24 -7.01 -16.31
N PRO A 34 -15.23 -5.72 -16.71
CA PRO A 34 -16.40 -4.86 -16.55
C PRO A 34 -17.63 -5.46 -17.23
N GLY A 35 -18.77 -5.44 -16.55
CA GLY A 35 -20.04 -6.01 -16.98
C GLY A 35 -20.21 -7.49 -16.67
N PHE A 36 -19.18 -8.18 -16.18
CA PHE A 36 -19.24 -9.62 -15.85
C PHE A 36 -18.82 -9.92 -14.41
N SER A 37 -17.71 -9.34 -13.96
CA SER A 37 -17.20 -9.59 -12.61
C SER A 37 -18.13 -8.99 -11.55
N THR A 38 -18.32 -9.72 -10.46
CA THR A 38 -19.16 -9.31 -9.33
C THR A 38 -18.33 -8.87 -8.12
N VAL A 39 -18.99 -8.26 -7.15
CA VAL A 39 -18.38 -7.93 -5.84
C VAL A 39 -17.80 -9.18 -5.18
N GLU A 40 -18.52 -10.31 -5.25
CA GLU A 40 -18.11 -11.59 -4.71
C GLU A 40 -16.89 -12.16 -5.43
N ASP A 41 -16.78 -12.00 -6.76
CA ASP A 41 -15.59 -12.44 -7.51
C ASP A 41 -14.34 -11.66 -7.09
N VAL A 42 -14.48 -10.33 -6.98
CA VAL A 42 -13.37 -9.44 -6.62
C VAL A 42 -12.94 -9.68 -5.19
N THR A 43 -13.87 -9.75 -4.24
CA THR A 43 -13.56 -9.99 -2.82
C THR A 43 -13.14 -11.44 -2.55
N GLY A 44 -13.61 -12.40 -3.35
CA GLY A 44 -13.20 -13.80 -3.28
C GLY A 44 -11.76 -14.02 -3.74
N GLN A 45 -11.31 -13.30 -4.78
CA GLN A 45 -9.93 -13.39 -5.25
C GLN A 45 -8.96 -12.48 -4.50
N LEU A 46 -9.34 -11.22 -4.22
CA LEU A 46 -8.44 -10.22 -3.63
C LEU A 46 -8.52 -10.16 -2.09
N GLY A 47 -9.55 -10.78 -1.50
CA GLY A 47 -9.84 -10.70 -0.07
C GLY A 47 -10.65 -9.46 0.31
N ALA A 48 -10.62 -9.11 1.60
CA ALA A 48 -11.36 -7.96 2.10
C ALA A 48 -10.77 -6.63 1.58
N PRO A 49 -11.61 -5.70 1.08
CA PRO A 49 -11.14 -4.40 0.62
C PRO A 49 -10.64 -3.56 1.79
N THR A 50 -9.74 -2.63 1.51
CA THR A 50 -9.25 -1.66 2.50
C THR A 50 -10.38 -0.74 2.97
N SER A 51 -11.26 -0.35 2.05
CA SER A 51 -12.46 0.42 2.36
C SER A 51 -13.58 0.12 1.38
N ARG A 52 -14.82 0.32 1.81
CA ARG A 52 -16.02 0.20 0.99
C ARG A 52 -16.88 1.45 1.17
N ALA A 53 -17.41 1.98 0.08
CA ALA A 53 -18.32 3.12 0.09
C ALA A 53 -19.53 2.81 -0.79
N ALA A 54 -20.73 2.89 -0.21
CA ALA A 54 -21.97 2.83 -0.96
C ALA A 54 -22.45 4.27 -1.24
N LEU A 55 -22.70 4.58 -2.50
CA LEU A 55 -23.24 5.87 -2.91
C LEU A 55 -24.77 5.85 -2.86
N SER A 56 -25.38 7.04 -2.76
CA SER A 56 -26.84 7.20 -2.70
C SER A 56 -27.57 6.73 -3.95
N ASN A 57 -26.88 6.61 -5.08
CA ASN A 57 -27.40 6.08 -6.34
C ASN A 57 -27.39 4.53 -6.41
N GLY A 58 -26.94 3.85 -5.35
CA GLY A 58 -26.83 2.39 -5.32
C GLY A 58 -25.50 1.83 -5.82
N THR A 59 -24.60 2.67 -6.34
CA THR A 59 -23.25 2.28 -6.74
C THR A 59 -22.43 1.90 -5.51
N LEU A 60 -21.68 0.80 -5.60
CA LEU A 60 -20.72 0.38 -4.58
C LEU A 60 -19.30 0.64 -5.08
N ILE A 61 -18.47 1.26 -4.26
CA ILE A 61 -17.05 1.47 -4.55
C ILE A 61 -16.23 0.67 -3.55
N LEU A 62 -15.39 -0.22 -4.05
CA LEU A 62 -14.38 -0.91 -3.26
C LEU A 62 -13.02 -0.29 -3.51
N VAL A 63 -12.31 0.00 -2.43
CA VAL A 63 -10.99 0.62 -2.46
C VAL A 63 -9.99 -0.35 -1.86
N TYR A 64 -8.98 -0.71 -2.66
CA TYR A 64 -7.81 -1.45 -2.23
C TYR A 64 -6.63 -0.50 -2.25
N SER A 65 -6.12 -0.15 -1.08
CA SER A 65 -4.95 0.71 -0.94
C SER A 65 -3.81 -0.10 -0.36
N PHE A 66 -2.65 -0.01 -0.99
CA PHE A 66 -1.41 -0.60 -0.56
C PHE A 66 -0.36 0.49 -0.40
N ALA A 67 0.39 0.45 0.70
CA ALA A 67 1.56 1.28 0.90
C ALA A 67 2.68 0.47 1.54
N THR A 68 3.89 0.62 1.02
CA THR A 68 5.10 0.05 1.59
C THR A 68 6.20 1.10 1.65
N SER A 69 6.93 1.11 2.75
CA SER A 69 8.12 1.96 2.93
C SER A 69 9.34 1.07 3.08
N LYS A 70 10.33 1.24 2.19
CA LYS A 70 11.65 0.61 2.28
C LYS A 70 12.70 1.69 2.55
N PRO A 71 13.00 1.98 3.83
CA PRO A 71 14.08 2.91 4.16
C PRO A 71 15.44 2.30 3.84
N HIS A 72 16.38 3.12 3.38
CA HIS A 72 17.76 2.69 3.16
C HIS A 72 18.44 2.38 4.51
N PRO A 73 19.14 1.24 4.66
CA PRO A 73 19.83 0.91 5.91
C PRO A 73 20.90 1.94 6.27
N GLU A 74 21.50 2.61 5.28
CA GLU A 74 22.50 3.67 5.46
C GLU A 74 21.92 4.90 6.17
N SER A 75 20.60 5.14 6.08
CA SER A 75 19.92 6.23 6.79
C SER A 75 19.98 6.10 8.31
N PHE A 76 20.29 4.90 8.84
CA PHE A 76 20.35 4.64 10.29
C PHE A 76 21.73 4.86 10.91
N ILE A 77 22.76 5.23 10.11
CA ILE A 77 24.12 5.46 10.62
C ILE A 77 24.21 6.87 11.25
N PRO A 78 24.65 7.01 12.52
CA PRO A 78 24.83 8.33 13.13
C PRO A 78 25.80 9.22 12.34
N PHE A 79 25.56 10.54 12.32
CA PHE A 79 26.35 11.58 11.65
C PHE A 79 26.33 11.60 10.11
N ILE A 80 26.28 10.43 9.44
CA ILE A 80 26.21 10.35 7.96
C ILE A 80 24.83 9.96 7.44
N GLY A 81 23.98 9.36 8.28
CA GLY A 81 22.61 8.95 7.94
C GLY A 81 21.72 10.06 7.38
N PRO A 82 21.83 11.33 7.81
CA PRO A 82 21.09 12.44 7.17
C PRO A 82 21.49 12.73 5.71
N LEU A 83 22.68 12.31 5.25
CA LEU A 83 23.12 12.46 3.86
C LEU A 83 22.56 11.36 2.96
N PHE A 84 22.30 10.19 3.54
CA PHE A 84 21.66 9.04 2.90
C PHE A 84 20.23 8.87 3.39
N ALA A 85 19.64 9.92 3.96
CA ALA A 85 18.27 9.88 4.47
C ALA A 85 17.36 9.72 3.26
N GLY A 86 16.81 8.53 3.11
CA GLY A 86 15.90 8.26 2.03
C GLY A 86 15.39 6.85 1.95
N GLY A 87 14.31 6.68 1.21
CA GLY A 87 13.62 5.41 1.09
C GLY A 87 12.72 5.40 -0.13
N GLU A 88 12.48 4.20 -0.62
CA GLU A 88 11.47 3.98 -1.64
C GLU A 88 10.11 3.80 -0.94
N ILE A 89 9.21 4.74 -1.19
CA ILE A 89 7.80 4.63 -0.80
C ILE A 89 7.04 4.22 -2.04
N ARG A 90 6.42 3.05 -2.00
CA ARG A 90 5.53 2.59 -3.06
C ARG A 90 4.12 2.56 -2.53
N SER A 91 3.22 3.27 -3.21
CA SER A 91 1.79 3.22 -2.95
C SER A 91 1.03 2.82 -4.20
N SER A 92 0.01 1.98 -4.04
CA SER A 92 -0.88 1.55 -5.11
C SER A 92 -2.30 1.55 -4.59
N THR A 93 -3.17 2.27 -5.26
CA THR A 93 -4.60 2.32 -4.94
C THR A 93 -5.37 1.82 -6.15
N VAL A 94 -6.30 0.89 -5.91
CA VAL A 94 -7.22 0.38 -6.91
C VAL A 94 -8.65 0.65 -6.45
N LEU A 95 -9.43 1.24 -7.34
CA LEU A 95 -10.86 1.45 -7.16
C LEU A 95 -11.59 0.52 -8.11
N PHE A 96 -12.53 -0.24 -7.55
CA PHE A 96 -13.53 -0.98 -8.31
C PHE A 96 -14.88 -0.33 -8.04
N GLU A 97 -15.57 0.04 -9.12
CA GLU A 97 -16.89 0.62 -9.08
C GLU A 97 -17.89 -0.41 -9.57
N PHE A 98 -18.93 -0.66 -8.77
CA PHE A 98 -19.97 -1.63 -9.05
C PHE A 98 -21.32 -0.94 -9.11
N ASP A 99 -22.14 -1.44 -10.01
CA ASP A 99 -23.55 -1.12 -10.16
C ASP A 99 -24.37 -1.55 -8.92
N GLN A 100 -25.60 -1.05 -8.80
CA GLN A 100 -26.61 -1.49 -7.82
C GLN A 100 -26.90 -2.99 -7.87
N HIS A 101 -26.64 -3.65 -9.01
CA HIS A 101 -26.74 -5.10 -9.15
C HIS A 101 -25.47 -5.86 -8.72
N GLY A 102 -24.44 -5.16 -8.21
CA GLY A 102 -23.18 -5.76 -7.78
C GLY A 102 -22.24 -6.12 -8.93
N VAL A 103 -22.49 -5.61 -10.13
CA VAL A 103 -21.68 -5.89 -11.33
C VAL A 103 -20.63 -4.80 -11.51
N LEU A 104 -19.39 -5.19 -11.82
CA LEU A 104 -18.27 -4.28 -12.02
C LEU A 104 -18.54 -3.36 -13.22
N MET A 105 -18.60 -2.05 -13.00
CA MET A 105 -18.74 -1.05 -14.05
C MET A 105 -17.39 -0.53 -14.52
N SER A 106 -16.51 -0.23 -13.57
CA SER A 106 -15.22 0.39 -13.88
C SER A 106 -14.16 -0.05 -12.88
N GLN A 107 -12.91 -0.10 -13.36
CA GLN A 107 -11.75 -0.31 -12.51
C GLN A 107 -10.71 0.76 -12.82
N ARG A 108 -10.13 1.36 -11.78
CA ARG A 108 -9.08 2.37 -11.92
C ARG A 108 -7.96 2.06 -10.94
N ARG A 109 -6.76 1.91 -11.48
CA ARG A 109 -5.53 1.83 -10.71
C ARG A 109 -4.79 3.16 -10.73
N THR A 110 -4.24 3.53 -9.59
CA THR A 110 -3.30 4.63 -9.44
C THR A 110 -2.14 4.16 -8.58
N SER A 111 -0.94 4.13 -9.15
CA SER A 111 0.28 3.80 -8.42
C SER A 111 1.23 4.98 -8.43
N SER A 112 1.90 5.20 -7.31
CA SER A 112 2.98 6.18 -7.19
C SER A 112 4.18 5.52 -6.50
N VAL A 113 5.35 5.83 -7.03
CA VAL A 113 6.63 5.52 -6.40
C VAL A 113 7.26 6.86 -6.07
N GLY A 114 7.44 7.11 -4.78
CA GLY A 114 8.13 8.29 -4.27
C GLY A 114 9.48 7.89 -3.71
N ALA A 115 10.54 8.54 -4.17
CA ALA A 115 11.80 8.56 -3.44
C ALA A 115 11.73 9.73 -2.44
N SER A 116 11.82 9.44 -1.15
CA SER A 116 12.11 10.48 -0.16
C SER A 116 13.62 10.56 -0.03
N GLY A 117 14.22 11.73 -0.17
CA GLY A 117 15.66 11.94 0.02
C GLY A 117 16.23 13.04 -0.88
N LEU A 118 17.35 13.63 -0.48
CA LEU A 118 18.06 14.67 -1.23
C LEU A 118 18.83 14.02 -2.40
N THR A 119 18.15 13.58 -3.46
CA THR A 119 18.81 13.20 -4.71
C THR A 119 19.29 14.46 -5.43
N VAL A 120 20.45 14.98 -5.03
CA VAL A 120 21.25 15.86 -5.88
C VAL A 120 21.95 14.97 -6.90
N LEU A 121 21.35 14.80 -8.08
CA LEU A 121 22.00 14.87 -9.41
C LEU A 121 21.02 14.40 -10.50
N PRO A 122 20.57 15.30 -11.39
CA PRO A 122 20.17 14.91 -12.74
C PRO A 122 21.44 14.65 -13.61
N PRO A 123 21.31 13.95 -14.76
CA PRO A 123 22.42 13.70 -15.68
C PRO A 123 22.97 14.97 -16.34
#